data_AF-A0A925NSG4-F1
#
_entry.id   AF-A0A925NSG4-F1
#
_cell.length_a   1.000
_cell.length_b   1.000
_cell.length_c   1.000
_cell.angle_alpha   90.00
_cell.angle_beta   90.00
_cell.angle_gamma   90.00
#
_symmetry.space_group_name_H-M   'P 1'
#
loop_
_entity.id
_entity.type
_entity.pdbx_description
1 polymer ?
#
loop_
_entity_poly.entity_id
_entity_poly.type
_entity_poly.pdbx_seq_one_letter_code
_entity_poly.pdbx_strand_id
1 'polypeptide(L)'
;MFHHYLQAFGLSTGLLGFSLGLGVLGYHFLAGFNWMDSLLNAAMILAGMGPVGTLNTDAAKLFASAYALFSGVVFITATGIMLAPIFHLVLHRFHIEERDLQ
;
A
#
# COMPACT_ATOMS: atom_id res chain seq x y z
N MET A 1 3.51 21.92 11.02
CA MET A 1 4.09 21.27 9.82
C MET A 1 4.55 19.84 10.12
N PHE A 2 5.49 19.63 11.05
CA PHE A 2 6.04 18.29 11.39
C PHE A 2 5.00 17.24 11.83
N HIS A 3 3.96 17.66 12.57
CA HIS A 3 2.92 16.77 13.06
C HIS A 3 2.08 16.12 11.94
N HIS A 4 1.79 16.85 10.85
CA HIS A 4 1.03 16.31 9.72
C HIS A 4 1.83 15.26 8.93
N TYR A 5 3.16 15.43 8.81
CA TYR A 5 4.02 14.40 8.20
C TYR A 5 4.05 13.13 9.05
N LEU A 6 4.12 13.26 10.38
CA LEU A 6 4.15 12.11 11.28
C LEU A 6 2.82 11.34 11.27
N GLN A 7 1.69 12.06 11.23
CA GLN A 7 0.36 11.46 11.09
C GLN A 7 0.18 10.76 9.75
N ALA A 8 0.56 11.41 8.64
CA ALA A 8 0.48 10.82 7.31
C ALA A 8 1.33 9.54 7.20
N PHE A 9 2.56 9.59 7.71
CA PHE A 9 3.44 8.42 7.76
C PHE A 9 2.83 7.28 8.60
N GLY A 10 2.35 7.58 9.81
CA GLY A 10 1.72 6.58 10.68
C GLY A 10 0.46 5.96 10.07
N LEU A 11 -0.38 6.76 9.42
CA LEU A 11 -1.58 6.28 8.72
C LEU A 11 -1.22 5.39 7.53
N SER A 12 -0.26 5.78 6.70
CA SER A 12 0.19 4.97 5.56
C SER A 12 0.81 3.65 6.01
N THR A 13 1.69 3.67 7.01
CA THR A 13 2.30 2.44 7.54
C THR A 13 1.25 1.52 8.19
N GLY A 14 0.30 2.09 8.95
CA GLY A 14 -0.80 1.33 9.53
C GLY A 14 -1.69 0.67 8.48
N LEU A 15 -2.06 1.42 7.43
CA LEU A 15 -2.85 0.92 6.32
C LEU A 15 -2.13 -0.22 5.57
N LEU A 16 -0.84 -0.04 5.25
CA LEU A 16 -0.02 -1.07 4.61
C LEU A 16 0.15 -2.30 5.50
N GLY A 17 0.41 -2.12 6.80
CA GLY A 17 0.55 -3.22 7.76
C GLY A 17 -0.73 -4.02 7.92
N PHE A 18 -1.88 -3.35 7.98
CA PHE A 18 -3.19 -4.02 8.02
C PHE A 18 -3.47 -4.81 6.73
N SER A 19 -3.24 -4.20 5.57
CA SER A 19 -3.40 -4.87 4.27
C SER A 19 -2.46 -6.08 4.15
N LEU A 20 -1.21 -5.94 4.57
CA LEU A 20 -0.23 -7.02 4.57
C LEU A 20 -0.70 -8.18 5.46
N GLY A 21 -1.20 -7.87 6.67
CA GLY A 21 -1.75 -8.87 7.58
C GLY A 21 -2.93 -9.65 6.98
N LEU A 22 -3.85 -8.97 6.31
CA LEU A 22 -4.94 -9.63 5.57
C LEU A 22 -4.41 -10.56 4.47
N GLY A 23 -3.39 -10.10 3.72
CA GLY A 23 -2.71 -10.90 2.71
C GLY A 23 -2.07 -12.17 3.30
N VAL A 24 -1.32 -12.03 4.40
CA VAL A 24 -0.65 -13.15 5.07
C VAL A 24 -1.67 -14.20 5.51
N LEU A 25 -2.76 -13.78 6.16
CA LEU A 25 -3.80 -14.71 6.62
C LEU A 25 -4.47 -15.42 5.45
N GLY A 26 -4.82 -14.69 4.38
CA GLY A 26 -5.45 -15.31 3.22
C GLY A 26 -4.54 -16.29 2.50
N TYR A 27 -3.25 -15.97 2.31
CA TYR A 27 -2.28 -16.91 1.74
C TYR A 27 -2.05 -18.14 2.63
N HIS A 28 -2.03 -17.95 3.95
CA HIS A 28 -1.85 -19.06 4.87
C HIS A 28 -3.05 -20.04 4.82
N PHE A 29 -4.27 -19.52 4.87
CA PHE A 29 -5.49 -20.36 4.95
C PHE A 29 -6.00 -20.84 3.59
N LEU A 30 -5.92 -20.04 2.53
CA LEU A 30 -6.49 -20.37 1.21
C LEU A 30 -5.46 -20.96 0.24
N ALA A 31 -4.19 -20.56 0.34
CA ALA A 31 -3.11 -21.12 -0.49
C ALA A 31 -2.29 -22.20 0.23
N GLY A 32 -2.43 -22.35 1.56
CA GLY A 32 -1.73 -23.37 2.34
C GLY A 32 -0.23 -23.12 2.48
N PHE A 33 0.23 -21.88 2.23
CA PHE A 33 1.63 -21.51 2.42
C PHE A 33 1.99 -21.45 3.91
N ASN A 34 3.24 -21.70 4.27
CA ASN A 34 3.70 -21.42 5.64
C ASN A 34 3.66 -19.90 5.91
N TRP A 35 3.85 -19.48 7.17
CA TRP A 35 3.76 -18.07 7.55
C TRP A 35 4.76 -17.15 6.81
N MET A 36 5.99 -17.62 6.61
CA MET A 36 7.03 -16.83 5.93
C MET A 36 6.76 -16.70 4.43
N ASP A 37 6.32 -17.78 3.79
CA ASP A 37 5.94 -17.78 2.39
C ASP A 37 4.66 -16.95 2.18
N SER A 38 3.72 -17.00 3.12
CA SER A 38 2.51 -16.18 3.08
C SER A 38 2.84 -14.70 3.21
N LEU A 39 3.76 -14.34 4.11
CA LEU A 39 4.28 -12.98 4.25
C LEU A 39 4.97 -12.51 2.97
N LEU A 40 5.85 -13.34 2.41
CA LEU A 40 6.57 -13.03 1.17
C LEU A 40 5.60 -12.79 0.01
N ASN A 41 4.64 -13.70 -0.22
CA ASN A 41 3.67 -13.57 -1.31
C ASN A 41 2.75 -12.36 -1.11
N ALA A 42 2.27 -12.12 0.11
CA ALA A 42 1.46 -10.95 0.43
C ALA A 42 2.21 -9.63 0.21
N ALA A 43 3.49 -9.57 0.60
CA ALA A 43 4.34 -8.40 0.44
C ALA A 43 4.67 -8.13 -1.03
N MET A 44 4.95 -9.18 -1.81
CA MET A 44 5.22 -9.06 -3.24
C MET A 44 4.02 -8.46 -3.99
N ILE A 45 2.82 -8.99 -3.75
CA ILE A 45 1.58 -8.44 -4.35
C ILE A 45 1.27 -7.02 -3.85
N LEU A 46 1.50 -6.74 -2.56
CA LEU A 46 1.32 -5.39 -2.03
C LEU A 46 2.29 -4.38 -2.65
N ALA A 47 3.49 -4.82 -3.02
CA ALA A 47 4.49 -4.02 -3.74
C ALA A 47 4.24 -3.97 -5.27
N GLY A 48 3.18 -4.60 -5.77
CA GLY A 48 2.81 -4.60 -7.19
C GLY A 48 3.47 -5.69 -8.03
N MET A 49 4.21 -6.62 -7.42
CA MET A 49 4.79 -7.79 -8.08
C MET A 49 3.88 -9.01 -7.93
N GLY A 50 4.00 -10.00 -8.80
CA GLY A 50 3.22 -11.24 -8.70
C GLY A 50 3.60 -12.10 -7.47
N PRO A 51 2.76 -13.11 -7.15
CA PRO A 51 3.12 -14.09 -6.13
C PRO A 51 4.34 -14.92 -6.60
N VAL A 52 5.21 -15.26 -5.65
CA VAL A 52 6.41 -16.07 -5.88
C VAL A 52 6.09 -17.56 -5.79
N GLY A 53 5.16 -17.93 -4.90
CA GLY A 53 4.74 -19.31 -4.70
C GLY A 53 3.73 -19.78 -5.75
N THR A 54 3.72 -21.08 -6.02
CA THR A 54 2.75 -21.70 -6.92
C THR A 54 1.36 -21.81 -6.27
N LEU A 55 0.35 -21.26 -6.95
CA LEU A 55 -1.04 -21.31 -6.51
C LEU A 55 -1.75 -22.56 -7.06
N ASN A 56 -1.83 -23.60 -6.24
CA ASN A 56 -2.29 -24.92 -6.66
C ASN A 56 -3.82 -25.10 -6.64
N THR A 57 -4.56 -24.20 -5.96
CA THR A 57 -6.02 -24.29 -5.84
C THR A 57 -6.71 -23.10 -6.50
N ASP A 58 -7.92 -23.29 -7.00
CA ASP A 58 -8.68 -22.19 -7.61
C ASP A 58 -9.11 -21.14 -6.58
N ALA A 59 -9.34 -21.57 -5.33
CA ALA A 59 -9.56 -20.66 -4.20
C ALA A 59 -8.36 -19.74 -3.97
N ALA A 60 -7.13 -20.26 -4.02
CA ALA A 60 -5.91 -19.46 -3.88
C ALA A 60 -5.71 -18.48 -5.04
N LYS A 61 -6.03 -18.90 -6.27
CA LYS A 61 -5.98 -18.01 -7.45
C LYS A 61 -6.99 -16.89 -7.33
N LEU A 62 -8.25 -17.20 -6.98
CA LEU A 62 -9.30 -16.20 -6.80
C LEU A 62 -8.95 -15.20 -5.69
N PHE A 63 -8.43 -15.70 -4.57
CA PHE A 63 -7.92 -14.86 -3.50
C PHE A 63 -6.77 -13.95 -3.99
N ALA A 64 -5.76 -14.51 -4.65
CA ALA A 64 -4.63 -13.74 -5.14
C ALA A 64 -5.07 -12.64 -6.13
N SER A 65 -6.03 -12.93 -7.01
CA SER A 65 -6.60 -11.93 -7.93
C SER A 65 -7.34 -10.81 -7.19
N ALA A 66 -8.20 -11.16 -6.23
CA ALA A 66 -8.93 -10.16 -5.43
C ALA A 66 -7.97 -9.32 -4.57
N TYR A 67 -7.00 -9.99 -3.93
CA TYR A 67 -5.99 -9.35 -3.11
C TYR A 67 -5.10 -8.42 -3.94
N ALA A 68 -4.71 -8.79 -5.16
CA ALA A 68 -3.92 -7.91 -6.04
C ALA A 68 -4.63 -6.62 -6.42
N LEU A 69 -5.94 -6.67 -6.70
CA LEU A 69 -6.74 -5.46 -6.97
C LEU A 69 -6.86 -4.59 -5.71
N PHE A 70 -7.18 -5.21 -4.58
CA PHE A 70 -7.29 -4.53 -3.29
C PHE A 70 -5.96 -3.87 -2.87
N SER A 71 -4.87 -4.64 -2.91
CA SER A 71 -3.54 -4.19 -2.50
C SER A 71 -3.01 -3.08 -3.40
N GLY A 72 -3.30 -3.12 -4.71
CA GLY A 72 -2.97 -2.05 -5.64
C GLY A 72 -3.62 -0.72 -5.24
N VAL A 73 -4.92 -0.74 -4.91
CA VAL A 73 -5.63 0.47 -4.43
C VAL A 73 -5.05 0.94 -3.09
N VAL A 74 -4.76 0.02 -2.17
CA VAL A 74 -4.15 0.35 -0.88
C VAL A 74 -2.77 0.99 -1.06
N PHE A 75 -1.93 0.44 -1.94
CA PHE A 75 -0.59 0.96 -2.21
C PHE A 75 -0.62 2.37 -2.80
N ILE A 76 -1.50 2.61 -3.78
CA ILE A 76 -1.71 3.95 -4.37
C ILE A 76 -2.21 4.93 -3.30
N THR A 77 -3.15 4.49 -2.47
CA THR A 77 -3.71 5.32 -1.37
C THR A 77 -2.63 5.68 -0.35
N ALA A 78 -1.84 4.70 0.10
CA ALA A 78 -0.75 4.93 1.06
C ALA A 78 0.31 5.87 0.49
N THR A 79 0.63 5.74 -0.80
CA THR A 79 1.54 6.64 -1.52
C THR A 79 0.96 8.07 -1.59
N GLY A 80 -0.32 8.20 -1.93
CA GLY A 80 -1.01 9.50 -1.95
C GLY A 80 -1.00 10.21 -0.60
N ILE A 81 -1.26 9.47 0.50
CA ILE A 81 -1.19 10.01 1.87
C ILE A 81 0.24 10.49 2.20
N MET A 82 1.27 9.73 1.83
CA MET A 82 2.66 10.14 2.06
C MET A 82 3.06 11.38 1.24
N LEU A 83 2.56 11.50 0.00
CA LEU A 83 2.90 12.61 -0.89
C LEU A 83 2.06 13.88 -0.65
N ALA A 84 0.85 13.76 -0.09
CA ALA A 84 -0.04 14.91 0.17
C ALA A 84 0.63 16.12 0.86
N PRO A 85 1.39 15.97 1.95
CA PRO A 85 2.04 17.13 2.59
C PRO A 85 3.20 17.71 1.77
N ILE A 86 3.78 16.95 0.83
CA ILE A 86 4.78 17.45 -0.12
C ILE A 86 4.09 18.31 -1.19
N PHE A 87 2.98 17.82 -1.75
CA PHE A 87 2.19 18.57 -2.73
C PHE A 87 1.67 19.90 -2.17
N HIS A 88 1.21 19.91 -0.91
CA HIS A 88 0.80 21.14 -0.26
C HIS A 88 1.97 22.14 -0.10
N LEU A 89 3.19 21.65 0.13
CA LEU A 89 4.39 22.49 0.23
C LEU A 89 4.76 23.11 -1.13
N VAL A 90 4.68 22.31 -2.21
CA VAL A 90 4.98 22.75 -3.58
C VAL A 90 3.96 23.78 -4.05
N LEU A 91 2.66 23.52 -3.88
CA LEU A 91 1.59 24.44 -4.28
C LEU A 91 1.65 25.79 -3.55
N HIS A 92 2.02 25.79 -2.26
CA HIS A 92 2.20 27.03 -1.50
C HIS A 92 3.44 27.80 -1.93
N ARG A 93 4.49 27.16 -2.46
CA ARG A 93 5.65 27.86 -3.04
C ARG A 93 5.31 28.50 -4.39
N PHE A 94 4.50 27.85 -5.22
CA PHE A 94 4.11 28.37 -6.54
C PHE A 94 3.10 29.53 -6.47
N HIS A 95 2.15 29.52 -5.53
CA HIS A 95 1.18 30.63 -5.41
C HIS A 95 1.73 31.91 -4.75
N ILE A 96 2.97 31.91 -4.24
CA ILE A 96 3.61 33.15 -3.75
C ILE A 96 4.15 33.98 -4.92
N GLU A 97 4.37 33.38 -6.09
CA GLU A 97 4.96 34.09 -7.24
C GLU A 97 3.96 35.00 -7.99
N GLU A 98 2.65 34.80 -7.80
CA GLU A 98 1.62 35.68 -8.40
C GLU A 98 1.28 36.93 -7.56
N ARG A 99 1.71 37.00 -6.30
CA ARG A 99 1.28 38.07 -5.37
C ARG A 99 2.27 39.24 -5.24
N ASP A 100 3.42 39.17 -5.90
CA ASP A 100 4.48 40.20 -5.88
C ASP A 100 4.59 41.01 -7.19
N LEU A 101 3.57 40.98 -8.06
CA LEU A 101 3.49 41.76 -9.32
C LEU A 101 2.43 42.88 -9.30
N GLN A 102 2.13 43.47 -8.15
CA GLN A 102 1.29 44.69 -8.05
C GLN A 102 1.99 45.81 -7.28
#